data_AF-A0A5N9CZ92-F1
#
_entry.id   AF-A0A5N9CZ92-F1
#
_cell.length_a   1.000
_cell.length_b   1.000
_cell.length_c   1.000
_cell.angle_alpha   90.00
_cell.angle_beta   90.00
_cell.angle_gamma   90.00
#
_symmetry.space_group_name_H-M   'P 1'
#
loop_
_entity.id
_entity.type
_entity.pdbx_description
1 polymer ?
#
loop_
_entity_poly.entity_id
_entity_poly.type
_entity_poly.pdbx_seq_one_letter_code
_entity_poly.pdbx_strand_id
1 'polypeptide(L)' 'MPITEPPAADGVAIVYTHPTCGYCDLLKEDLIKDGVTFREVDVSKEPDKWAEVERLSGGDKI' A
#
# COMPACT_ATOMS: atom_id res chain seq x y z
N MET A 1 -9.26 9.79 10.75
CA MET A 1 -9.42 8.38 10.32
C MET A 1 -9.13 8.37 8.83
N PRO A 2 -8.01 7.78 8.37
CA PRO A 2 -7.71 7.80 6.95
C PRO A 2 -8.75 6.99 6.19
N ILE A 3 -9.17 7.52 5.04
CA ILE A 3 -10.17 6.96 4.13
C ILE A 3 -9.54 5.85 3.27
N THR A 4 -8.95 4.82 3.88
CA THR A 4 -8.43 3.70 3.10
C THR A 4 -9.59 2.81 2.66
N GLU A 5 -9.77 2.68 1.36
CA GLU A 5 -10.76 1.80 0.74
C GLU A 5 -10.57 0.35 1.21
N PRO A 6 -11.65 -0.48 1.26
CA PRO A 6 -11.54 -1.85 1.72
C PRO A 6 -10.54 -2.65 0.87
N PRO A 7 -9.84 -3.65 1.45
CA PRO A 7 -8.97 -4.54 0.70
C PRO A 7 -9.70 -5.19 -0.48
N ALA A 8 -8.94 -5.64 -1.48
CA ALA A 8 -9.47 -6.35 -2.64
C ALA A 8 -10.41 -7.49 -2.23
N ALA A 9 -11.36 -7.83 -3.11
CA ALA A 9 -12.51 -8.70 -2.83
C ALA A 9 -12.18 -10.11 -2.27
N ASP A 10 -10.90 -10.49 -2.25
CA ASP A 10 -10.36 -11.69 -1.62
C ASP A 10 -10.01 -11.52 -0.12
N GLY A 11 -10.20 -10.33 0.45
CA GLY A 11 -9.95 -10.04 1.87
C GLY A 11 -8.48 -9.87 2.22
N VAL A 12 -7.61 -9.70 1.21
CA VAL A 12 -6.16 -9.57 1.38
C VAL A 12 -5.77 -8.09 1.31
N ALA A 13 -4.98 -7.62 2.29
CA ALA A 13 -4.49 -6.24 2.28
C ALA A 13 -3.56 -5.99 1.08
N ILE A 14 -3.58 -4.80 0.51
CA ILE A 14 -2.64 -4.39 -0.53
C ILE A 14 -1.74 -3.31 0.04
N VAL A 15 -0.44 -3.50 -0.08
CA VAL A 15 0.60 -2.56 0.36
C VAL A 15 1.29 -2.03 -0.89
N TYR A 16 1.03 -0.77 -1.20
CA TYR A 16 1.75 -0.07 -2.25
C TYR A 16 3.09 0.42 -1.71
N THR A 17 4.18 0.09 -2.39
CA THR A 17 5.54 0.45 -1.98
C THR A 17 6.25 1.24 -3.07
N HIS A 18 7.21 2.06 -2.64
CA HIS A 18 8.04 2.83 -3.55
C HIS A 18 9.47 2.88 -3.00
N PRO A 19 10.51 2.85 -3.84
CA PRO A 19 11.92 2.90 -3.43
C PRO A 19 12.31 4.15 -2.61
N THR A 20 11.53 5.24 -2.67
CA THR A 20 11.74 6.43 -1.82
C THR A 20 10.98 6.38 -0.49
N CYS A 21 10.09 5.40 -0.31
CA CYS A 21 9.24 5.29 0.88
C CYS A 21 9.96 4.52 1.99
N GLY A 22 10.67 5.23 2.87
CA GLY A 22 11.35 4.61 4.02
C GLY A 22 10.39 4.01 5.06
N TYR A 23 9.13 4.44 5.09
CA TYR A 23 8.13 3.92 6.05
C TYR A 23 7.47 2.62 5.59
N CYS A 24 7.51 2.32 4.29
CA CYS A 24 6.84 1.17 3.70
C CYS A 24 7.41 -0.16 4.24
N ASP A 25 8.70 -0.21 4.56
CA ASP A 25 9.33 -1.41 5.13
C ASP A 25 8.86 -1.68 6.57
N LEU A 26 8.72 -0.64 7.38
CA LEU A 26 8.21 -0.76 8.76
C LEU A 26 6.76 -1.26 8.76
N LEU A 27 5.92 -0.71 7.88
CA LEU A 27 4.53 -1.15 7.74
C LEU A 27 4.44 -2.63 7.36
N LYS A 28 5.30 -3.08 6.42
CA LYS A 28 5.35 -4.50 6.02
C LYS A 28 5.75 -5.39 7.19
N GLU A 29 6.78 -5.02 7.95
CA GLU A 29 7.18 -5.80 9.12
C GLU A 29 6.05 -5.93 10.16
N ASP A 30 5.31 -4.86 10.42
CA ASP A 30 4.21 -4.89 11.37
C ASP A 30 3.04 -5.76 10.88
N LEU A 31 2.71 -5.70 9.59
CA LEU A 31 1.71 -6.60 8.99
C LEU A 31 2.12 -8.08 9.08
N ILE A 32 3.42 -8.38 8.87
CA ILE A 32 3.96 -9.75 9.02
C ILE A 32 3.85 -10.19 10.49
N LYS A 33 4.20 -9.32 11.45
CA LYS A 33 4.10 -9.63 12.89
C LYS A 33 2.66 -9.88 13.33
N ASP A 34 1.71 -9.12 12.78
CA ASP A 34 0.28 -9.27 13.07
C ASP A 34 -0.36 -10.47 12.35
N GLY A 35 0.39 -11.17 11.50
CA GLY A 35 -0.10 -12.30 10.72
C GLY A 35 -1.09 -11.90 9.62
N VAL A 36 -1.09 -10.62 9.23
CA VAL A 36 -1.96 -10.10 8.18
C VAL A 36 -1.37 -10.52 6.83
N THR A 37 -2.16 -11.24 6.04
CA THR A 37 -1.77 -11.54 4.66
C THR A 37 -1.93 -10.29 3.82
N PHE A 38 -0.87 -9.90 3.11
CA PHE A 38 -0.90 -8.76 2.21
C PHE A 38 -0.17 -9.04 0.89
N ARG A 39 -0.47 -8.22 -0.12
CA ARG A 39 0.20 -8.20 -1.42
C ARG A 39 0.99 -6.90 -1.55
N GLU A 40 2.25 -7.02 -1.93
CA GLU A 40 3.10 -5.86 -2.23
C GLU A 40 2.98 -5.46 -3.70
N VAL A 41 2.79 -4.17 -3.97
CA VAL A 41 2.75 -3.58 -5.30
C VAL A 41 3.75 -2.43 -5.38
N ASP A 42 4.81 -2.59 -6.17
CA ASP A 42 5.84 -1.57 -6.36
C ASP A 42 5.41 -0.56 -7.44
N VAL A 43 5.00 0.63 -7.00
CA VAL A 43 4.49 1.68 -7.91
C VAL A 43 5.62 2.43 -8.63
N SER A 44 6.89 2.21 -8.31
CA SER A 44 7.99 2.74 -9.12
C SER A 44 8.16 1.98 -10.43
N LYS A 45 7.77 0.70 -10.46
CA LYS A 45 7.83 -0.11 -11.70
C LYS A 45 6.57 0.04 -12.54
N GLU A 46 5.46 0.38 -11.89
CA GLU A 46 4.14 0.52 -12.52
C GLU A 46 3.62 1.96 -12.35
N PRO A 47 4.04 2.91 -13.21
CA PRO A 47 3.61 4.30 -13.11
C PRO A 47 2.08 4.47 -13.18
N ASP A 48 1.38 3.56 -13.84
CA ASP A 48 -0.08 3.55 -13.94
C ASP A 48 -0.79 3.34 -12.60
N LYS A 49 -0.11 2.71 -11.62
CA LYS A 49 -0.63 2.47 -10.26
C LYS A 49 -0.60 3.72 -9.38
N TRP A 50 0.14 4.78 -9.76
CA TRP A 50 0.18 6.02 -8.99
C TRP A 50 -1.16 6.71 -8.90
N ALA A 51 -1.95 6.71 -9.98
CA ALA A 51 -3.29 7.26 -9.97
C ALA A 51 -4.19 6.54 -8.96
N GLU A 52 -3.98 5.24 -8.76
CA GLU A 52 -4.69 4.45 -7.76
C GLU A 52 -4.22 4.77 -6.34
N VAL A 53 -2.91 4.86 -6.10
CA VAL A 53 -2.36 5.27 -4.80
C VAL A 53 -2.81 6.67 -4.41
N GLU A 54 -2.73 7.64 -5.32
CA GLU A 54 -3.20 9.00 -5.04
C GLU A 54 -4.70 9.03 -4.72
N ARG A 55 -5.50 8.24 -5.43
CA ARG A 55 -6.94 8.12 -5.16
C ARG A 55 -7.21 7.50 -3.79
N LEU A 56 -6.48 6.46 -3.41
CA LEU A 56 -6.64 5.72 -2.15
C LEU A 56 -6.10 6.50 -0.93
N SER A 57 -4.97 7.19 -1.09
CA SER A 57 -4.36 8.03 -0.05
C SER A 57 -5.03 9.41 0.07
N GLY A 58 -6.01 9.73 -0.78
CA GLY A 58 -6.71 11.01 -0.74
C GLY A 58 -5.87 12.19 -1.25
N GLY A 59 -4.92 11.94 -2.16
CA GLY A 59 -4.05 12.93 -2.79
C GLY A 59 -2.64 13.02 -2.21
N ASP A 60 -2.33 12.22 -1.18
CA ASP A 60 -0.99 12.19 -0.59
C ASP A 60 -0.05 11.30 -1.44
N LYS A 61 1.09 11.86 -1.87
CA LYS A 61 2.15 11.15 -2.58
C LYS A 61 3.27 10.82 -1.60
N ILE A 62 3.81 9.61 -1.68
CA ILE A 62 4.95 9.10 -0.92
C ILE A 62 6.31 9.53 -1.49
#